data_AF-A0AAV9L3L0-F1
#
_entry.id   AF-A0AAV9L3L0-F1
#
_cell.length_a   1.000
_cell.length_b   1.000
_cell.length_c   1.000
_cell.angle_alpha   90.00
_cell.angle_beta   90.00
_cell.angle_gamma   90.00
#
_symmetry.space_group_name_H-M   'P 1'
#
loop_
_entity.id
_entity.type
_entity.pdbx_description
1 polymer ?
#
loop_
_entity_poly.entity_id
_entity_poly.type
_entity_poly.pdbx_seq_one_letter_code
_entity_poly.pdbx_strand_id
1 'polypeptide(L)'
;MANALVNRAATVNQATNFFRASFSFLRNLSTATPTKDPSTESSADGPKKPKRKKKKNLFEVAQFLPNWGLGYHMAKTHWANVSYEITKINLYKDGRHGKAWGLAYRDGLPIAEAPKKISGVHKRCWKYIANLKKPEGSLDQIKKTEESTPNPDVQAA
;
A
#
# COMPACT_ATOMS: atom_id res chain seq x y z
N MET A 1 45.07 43.37 29.81
CA MET A 1 43.90 44.25 30.04
C MET A 1 43.12 44.40 28.74
N ALA A 2 41.81 44.64 28.87
CA ALA A 2 40.78 44.88 27.83
C ALA A 2 39.97 43.65 27.38
N ASN A 3 38.88 43.43 28.13
CA ASN A 3 37.71 42.63 27.77
C ASN A 3 36.80 43.44 26.82
N ALA A 4 36.17 42.80 25.85
CA ALA A 4 34.98 43.35 25.17
C ALA A 4 33.92 42.25 25.01
N LEU A 5 32.87 42.36 25.82
CA LEU A 5 31.60 41.64 25.71
C LEU A 5 30.67 42.42 24.78
N VAL A 6 30.06 41.76 23.80
CA VAL A 6 28.83 42.26 23.16
C VAL A 6 27.81 41.12 23.09
N ASN A 7 26.63 41.44 23.61
CA ASN A 7 25.48 40.57 23.81
C ASN A 7 24.62 40.42 22.54
N ARG A 8 24.22 39.17 22.26
CA ARG A 8 22.87 38.63 22.05
C ARG A 8 21.85 39.43 21.20
N ALA A 9 21.33 38.80 20.14
CA ALA A 9 19.89 38.77 19.85
C ALA A 9 19.52 37.56 18.97
N ALA A 10 18.37 36.96 19.26
CA ALA A 10 17.91 35.67 18.79
C ALA A 10 16.97 35.74 17.57
N THR A 11 16.97 34.63 16.84
CA THR A 11 15.94 34.00 16.01
C THR A 11 14.52 34.58 15.93
N VAL A 12 13.99 34.53 14.69
CA VAL A 12 12.62 34.13 14.31
C VAL A 12 11.48 35.04 14.77
N ASN A 13 10.80 35.67 13.81
CA ASN A 13 9.33 35.62 13.65
C ASN A 13 8.90 36.46 12.44
N GLN A 14 8.61 35.80 11.31
CA GLN A 14 7.90 36.41 10.19
C GLN A 14 6.41 36.16 10.41
N ALA A 15 5.69 37.18 10.86
CA ALA A 15 4.27 37.13 11.11
C ALA A 15 3.49 37.42 9.81
N THR A 16 2.89 36.40 9.22
CA THR A 16 1.81 36.57 8.24
C THR A 16 0.56 35.89 8.77
N ASN A 17 -0.26 36.69 9.43
CA ASN A 17 -1.62 36.35 9.84
C ASN A 17 -2.54 36.40 8.61
N PHE A 18 -2.92 35.25 8.04
CA PHE A 18 -4.12 35.15 7.22
C PHE A 18 -4.80 33.79 7.41
N PHE A 19 -6.10 33.84 7.66
CA PHE A 19 -7.07 32.73 7.79
C PHE A 19 -7.07 31.90 9.08
N ARG A 20 -7.43 32.54 10.20
CA ARG A 20 -8.12 31.89 11.31
C ARG A 20 -9.60 31.72 10.96
N ALA A 21 -9.93 30.64 10.26
CA ALA A 21 -11.33 30.24 10.07
C ALA A 21 -11.90 29.74 11.41
N SER A 22 -12.64 30.61 12.08
CA SER A 22 -13.47 30.27 13.24
C SER A 22 -14.62 29.36 12.80
N PHE A 23 -14.41 28.06 12.90
CA PHE A 23 -15.53 27.10 12.89
C PHE A 23 -16.18 27.13 14.27
N SER A 24 -17.15 28.02 14.43
CA SER A 24 -18.08 27.98 15.55
C SER A 24 -18.93 26.72 15.43
N PHE A 25 -18.49 25.64 16.07
CA PHE A 25 -19.32 24.46 16.32
C PHE A 25 -20.43 24.88 17.29
N LEU A 26 -21.61 25.18 16.77
CA LEU A 26 -22.84 25.26 17.55
C LEU A 26 -23.08 23.89 18.21
N ARG A 27 -22.74 23.81 19.51
CA ARG A 27 -23.21 22.78 20.42
C ARG A 27 -24.70 23.02 20.68
N ASN A 28 -25.57 22.30 19.99
CA ASN A 28 -26.94 22.10 20.49
C ASN A 28 -26.91 20.91 21.46
N LEU A 29 -26.86 21.23 22.74
CA LEU A 29 -27.14 20.31 23.84
C LEU A 29 -28.63 20.46 24.17
N SER A 30 -29.45 19.47 23.82
CA SER A 30 -30.84 19.39 24.29
C SER A 30 -31.09 18.01 24.88
N THR A 31 -31.33 18.02 26.18
CA THR A 31 -31.76 16.90 27.02
C THR A 31 -33.28 16.79 26.95
N ALA A 32 -33.82 15.63 26.57
CA ALA A 32 -35.10 15.11 27.08
C ALA A 32 -35.28 13.62 26.69
N THR A 33 -35.56 12.79 27.69
CA THR A 33 -36.19 11.46 27.63
C THR A 33 -37.45 11.52 28.51
N PRO A 34 -38.36 10.52 28.56
CA PRO A 34 -38.65 9.36 27.70
C PRO A 34 -40.17 9.22 27.36
N THR A 35 -40.57 8.39 26.38
CA THR A 35 -41.89 7.71 26.43
C THR A 35 -41.94 6.41 25.62
N LYS A 36 -42.15 5.30 26.37
CA LYS A 36 -42.87 4.02 26.12
C LYS A 36 -43.22 3.50 24.70
N ASP A 37 -42.94 2.20 24.54
CA ASP A 37 -43.31 1.13 23.57
C ASP A 37 -44.78 1.09 23.07
N PRO A 38 -45.22 0.24 22.07
CA PRO A 38 -44.59 -1.00 21.54
C PRO A 38 -44.64 -1.26 20.01
N SER A 39 -43.88 -2.29 19.59
CA SER A 39 -44.09 -3.21 18.45
C SER A 39 -44.59 -2.68 17.10
N THR A 40 -43.73 -2.69 16.08
CA THR A 40 -44.11 -3.05 14.71
C THR A 40 -42.89 -3.59 13.96
N GLU A 41 -42.90 -4.89 13.70
CA GLU A 41 -42.09 -5.54 12.67
C GLU A 41 -42.30 -4.79 11.36
N SER A 42 -41.27 -4.09 10.91
CA SER A 42 -41.25 -3.49 9.58
C SER A 42 -39.98 -3.94 8.88
N SER A 43 -40.16 -5.01 8.11
CA SER A 43 -39.30 -5.41 7.00
C SER A 43 -39.17 -4.24 6.01
N ALA A 44 -38.29 -3.30 6.31
CA ALA A 44 -37.90 -2.25 5.39
C ALA A 44 -36.72 -2.73 4.55
N ASP A 45 -37.04 -3.54 3.54
CA ASP A 45 -36.13 -3.84 2.42
C ASP A 45 -36.18 -2.68 1.41
N GLY A 46 -35.66 -1.53 1.84
CA GLY A 46 -35.31 -0.43 0.95
C GLY A 46 -33.88 -0.61 0.45
N PRO A 47 -33.52 -0.16 -0.77
CA PRO A 47 -32.16 -0.27 -1.30
C PRO A 47 -31.20 0.51 -0.41
N LYS A 48 -30.59 -0.21 0.55
CA LYS A 48 -29.59 0.35 1.46
C LYS A 48 -28.43 0.83 0.59
N LYS A 49 -28.30 2.16 0.45
CA LYS A 49 -27.15 2.82 -0.17
C LYS A 49 -25.89 2.07 0.26
N PRO A 50 -25.00 1.68 -0.67
CA PRO A 50 -23.91 0.78 -0.34
C PRO A 50 -23.07 1.40 0.78
N LYS A 51 -23.09 0.77 1.96
CA LYS A 51 -22.22 1.16 3.08
C LYS A 51 -20.81 1.25 2.52
N ARG A 52 -20.21 2.45 2.55
CA ARG A 52 -18.87 2.73 2.00
C ARG A 52 -17.90 1.64 2.44
N LYS A 53 -17.44 0.82 1.49
CA LYS A 53 -16.53 -0.29 1.76
C LYS A 53 -15.26 0.30 2.39
N LYS A 54 -14.90 -0.19 3.58
CA LYS A 54 -13.66 0.23 4.26
C LYS A 54 -12.48 -0.13 3.35
N LYS A 55 -11.58 0.83 3.11
CA LYS A 55 -10.34 0.62 2.36
C LYS A 55 -9.50 -0.46 3.03
N LYS A 56 -8.97 -1.39 2.23
CA LYS A 56 -8.20 -2.54 2.68
C LYS A 56 -6.70 -2.27 2.69
N ASN A 57 -5.98 -3.05 3.49
CA ASN A 57 -4.52 -3.14 3.54
C ASN A 57 -4.02 -4.13 2.47
N LEU A 58 -2.75 -4.07 2.05
CA LEU A 58 -2.15 -5.02 1.11
C LEU A 58 -2.38 -6.47 1.54
N PHE A 59 -2.16 -6.80 2.81
CA PHE A 59 -2.31 -8.19 3.29
C PHE A 59 -3.76 -8.65 3.31
N GLU A 60 -4.70 -7.73 3.58
CA GLU A 60 -6.13 -8.05 3.49
C GLU A 60 -6.56 -8.29 2.05
N VAL A 61 -5.95 -7.61 1.07
CA VAL A 61 -6.19 -7.88 -0.36
C VAL A 61 -5.55 -9.21 -0.76
N ALA A 62 -4.32 -9.44 -0.34
CA ALA A 62 -3.55 -10.66 -0.60
C ALA A 62 -4.20 -11.92 -0.02
N GLN A 63 -4.88 -11.81 1.12
CA GLN A 63 -5.61 -12.91 1.74
C GLN A 63 -6.74 -13.46 0.86
N PHE A 64 -7.31 -12.64 -0.03
CA PHE A 64 -8.35 -13.08 -0.98
C PHE A 64 -7.78 -13.73 -2.24
N LEU A 65 -6.46 -13.68 -2.44
CA LEU A 65 -5.79 -14.26 -3.60
C LEU A 65 -5.14 -15.60 -3.24
N PRO A 66 -5.03 -16.53 -4.19
CA PRO A 66 -4.28 -17.76 -3.97
C PRO A 66 -2.82 -17.45 -3.65
N ASN A 67 -2.17 -18.31 -2.87
CA ASN A 67 -0.78 -18.16 -2.45
C ASN A 67 -0.45 -16.78 -1.86
N TRP A 68 -1.39 -16.16 -1.14
CA TRP A 68 -1.24 -14.81 -0.58
C TRP A 68 -0.91 -13.73 -1.63
N GLY A 69 -1.33 -13.91 -2.88
CA GLY A 69 -1.13 -12.90 -3.93
C GLY A 69 0.31 -12.81 -4.46
N LEU A 70 1.14 -13.85 -4.28
CA LEU A 70 2.44 -13.95 -4.95
C LEU A 70 2.27 -14.01 -6.48
N GLY A 71 3.04 -13.20 -7.21
CA GLY A 71 2.97 -13.05 -8.67
C GLY A 71 1.85 -12.11 -9.17
N TYR A 72 1.07 -11.50 -8.27
CA TYR A 72 -0.02 -10.60 -8.65
C TYR A 72 0.36 -9.13 -8.49
N HIS A 73 -0.21 -8.29 -9.36
CA HIS A 73 -0.04 -6.84 -9.32
C HIS A 73 -1.01 -6.18 -8.34
N MET A 74 -0.46 -5.31 -7.49
CA MET A 74 -1.21 -4.47 -6.57
C MET A 74 -0.74 -3.03 -6.64
N ALA A 75 -1.67 -2.11 -6.44
CA ALA A 75 -1.33 -0.69 -6.33
C ALA A 75 -2.14 -0.03 -5.22
N LYS A 76 -1.66 1.13 -4.79
CA LYS A 76 -2.49 2.03 -3.99
C LYS A 76 -3.50 2.72 -4.89
N THR A 77 -4.65 3.04 -4.32
CA THR A 77 -5.78 3.64 -5.06
C THR A 77 -5.41 4.97 -5.73
N HIS A 78 -4.52 5.75 -5.10
CA HIS A 78 -4.09 7.06 -5.59
C HIS A 78 -2.84 6.99 -6.49
N TRP A 79 -2.29 5.79 -6.73
CA TRP A 79 -1.20 5.61 -7.67
C TRP A 79 -1.82 5.33 -9.05
N ALA A 80 -1.51 6.18 -10.02
CA ALA A 80 -1.97 6.00 -11.40
C ALA A 80 -1.09 4.98 -12.13
N ASN A 81 0.22 5.23 -12.10
CA ASN A 81 1.16 4.56 -12.99
C ASN A 81 2.05 3.54 -12.27
N VAL A 82 1.95 3.42 -10.94
CA VAL A 82 2.80 2.53 -10.14
C VAL A 82 2.02 1.32 -9.66
N SER A 83 2.51 0.14 -10.00
CA SER A 83 2.07 -1.11 -9.40
C SER A 83 3.26 -1.89 -8.88
N TYR A 84 3.01 -2.81 -7.95
CA TYR A 84 3.99 -3.74 -7.44
C TYR A 84 3.50 -5.16 -7.69
N GLU A 85 4.37 -6.01 -8.23
CA GLU A 85 4.17 -7.45 -8.25
C GLU A 85 4.75 -8.04 -6.97
N ILE A 86 3.96 -8.80 -6.22
CA ILE A 86 4.41 -9.36 -4.95
C ILE A 86 5.28 -10.59 -5.21
N THR A 87 6.51 -10.61 -4.70
CA THR A 87 7.43 -11.77 -4.85
C THR A 87 7.62 -12.54 -3.56
N LYS A 88 7.56 -11.87 -2.41
CA LYS A 88 7.71 -12.50 -1.09
C LYS A 88 6.88 -11.76 -0.05
N ILE A 89 6.24 -12.52 0.82
CA ILE A 89 5.52 -12.01 1.98
C ILE A 89 6.07 -12.70 3.23
N ASN A 90 6.24 -11.93 4.30
CA ASN A 90 6.50 -12.43 5.65
C ASN A 90 5.41 -11.88 6.58
N LEU A 91 4.46 -12.72 6.97
CA LEU A 91 3.35 -12.36 7.85
C LEU A 91 3.73 -12.53 9.32
N TYR A 92 3.12 -11.69 10.16
CA TYR A 92 3.09 -11.89 11.60
C TYR A 92 1.87 -12.74 12.00
N LYS A 93 1.69 -12.94 13.31
CA LYS A 93 0.64 -13.81 13.90
C LYS A 93 -0.78 -13.58 13.38
N ASP A 94 -1.20 -12.33 13.15
CA ASP A 94 -2.60 -12.02 12.80
C ASP A 94 -2.90 -12.14 11.28
N GLY A 95 -1.88 -12.35 10.44
CA GLY A 95 -2.01 -12.35 8.97
C GLY A 95 -2.37 -11.00 8.33
N ARG A 96 -2.74 -9.98 9.12
CA ARG A 96 -3.06 -8.61 8.63
C ARG A 96 -1.86 -7.68 8.56
N HIS A 97 -0.77 -8.08 9.21
CA HIS A 97 0.46 -7.34 9.29
C HIS A 97 1.62 -8.23 8.87
N GLY A 98 2.56 -7.64 8.14
CA GLY A 98 3.81 -8.29 7.82
C GLY A 98 4.76 -7.35 7.09
N LYS A 99 5.74 -7.95 6.42
CA LYS A 99 6.62 -7.31 5.45
C LYS A 99 6.34 -7.94 4.08
N ALA A 100 6.41 -7.14 3.03
CA ALA A 100 6.30 -7.63 1.67
C ALA A 100 7.45 -7.08 0.82
N TRP A 101 7.87 -7.88 -0.14
CA TRP A 101 8.84 -7.55 -1.17
C TRP A 101 8.21 -7.81 -2.53
N GLY A 102 8.63 -7.03 -3.51
CA GLY A 102 8.06 -7.10 -4.85
C GLY A 102 8.82 -6.28 -5.87
N LEU A 103 8.49 -6.52 -7.14
CA LEU A 103 9.02 -5.78 -8.27
C LEU A 103 8.15 -4.55 -8.52
N ALA A 104 8.78 -3.41 -8.74
CA ALA A 104 8.07 -2.16 -9.00
C ALA A 104 7.87 -2.00 -10.51
N TYR A 105 6.63 -1.75 -10.92
CA TYR A 105 6.25 -1.48 -12.31
C TYR A 105 5.77 -0.03 -12.44
N ARG A 106 6.27 0.66 -13.46
CA ARG A 106 5.77 1.96 -13.91
C ARG A 106 5.21 1.79 -15.31
N ASP A 107 3.94 2.13 -15.50
CA ASP A 107 3.29 2.11 -16.82
C ASP A 107 3.37 0.73 -17.52
N GLY A 108 3.41 -0.34 -16.73
CA GLY A 108 3.55 -1.72 -17.21
C GLY A 108 4.99 -2.18 -17.44
N LEU A 109 5.97 -1.30 -17.31
CA LEU A 109 7.40 -1.63 -17.43
C LEU A 109 8.04 -1.87 -16.06
N PRO A 110 8.85 -2.93 -15.91
CA PRO A 110 9.59 -3.16 -14.68
C PRO A 110 10.65 -2.07 -14.50
N ILE A 111 10.59 -1.35 -13.37
CA ILE A 111 11.58 -0.32 -13.00
C ILE A 111 12.83 -0.99 -12.43
N ALA A 112 12.63 -2.09 -11.72
CA ALA A 112 13.69 -2.82 -11.05
C ALA A 112 13.46 -4.31 -11.28
N GLU A 113 14.49 -4.98 -11.77
CA GLU A 113 14.55 -6.44 -11.89
C GLU A 113 14.73 -7.10 -10.52
N ALA A 114 15.34 -6.39 -9.56
CA ALA A 114 15.52 -6.89 -8.21
C ALA A 114 14.28 -6.64 -7.32
N PRO A 115 13.81 -7.65 -6.57
CA PRO A 115 12.74 -7.48 -5.59
C PRO A 115 13.09 -6.44 -4.52
N LYS A 116 12.29 -5.38 -4.41
CA LYS A 116 12.45 -4.33 -3.40
C LYS A 116 11.41 -4.48 -2.30
N LYS A 117 11.79 -4.12 -1.08
CA LYS A 117 10.84 -4.02 0.04
C LYS A 117 9.76 -3.00 -0.28
N ILE A 118 8.50 -3.44 -0.26
CA ILE A 118 7.34 -2.58 -0.51
C ILE A 118 7.08 -1.76 0.76
N SER A 119 6.96 -0.44 0.60
CA SER A 119 6.71 0.47 1.72
C SER A 119 5.22 0.79 1.89
N GLY A 120 4.81 1.04 3.14
CA GLY A 120 3.42 1.36 3.48
C GLY A 120 2.45 0.21 3.21
N VAL A 121 2.91 -1.03 3.34
CA VAL A 121 2.08 -2.24 3.21
C VAL A 121 0.89 -2.19 4.17
N HIS A 122 1.08 -1.72 5.41
CA HIS A 122 0.00 -1.61 6.41
C HIS A 122 -0.97 -0.44 6.21
N LYS A 123 -0.71 0.43 5.23
CA LYS A 123 -1.61 1.54 4.96
C LYS A 123 -2.88 1.01 4.30
N ARG A 124 -3.99 1.71 4.54
CA ARG A 124 -5.27 1.42 3.88
C ARG A 124 -5.30 2.13 2.54
N CYS A 125 -5.83 1.49 1.50
CA CYS A 125 -5.99 1.94 0.11
C CYS A 125 -5.30 1.06 -0.94
N TRP A 126 -4.86 -0.14 -0.56
CA TRP A 126 -4.40 -1.11 -1.56
C TRP A 126 -5.59 -1.72 -2.29
N LYS A 127 -5.41 -1.94 -3.59
CA LYS A 127 -6.35 -2.63 -4.47
C LYS A 127 -5.57 -3.63 -5.33
N TYR A 128 -6.21 -4.76 -5.60
CA TYR A 128 -5.76 -5.67 -6.64
C TYR A 128 -5.96 -5.01 -8.01
N ILE A 129 -4.96 -5.13 -8.88
CA ILE A 129 -5.07 -4.77 -10.28
C ILE A 129 -5.14 -6.09 -11.04
N ALA A 130 -6.29 -6.37 -11.66
CA ALA A 130 -6.43 -7.52 -12.54
C ALA A 130 -5.39 -7.39 -13.66
N ASN A 131 -4.52 -8.41 -13.74
CA ASN A 131 -3.27 -8.43 -14.50
C ASN A 131 -3.30 -7.55 -15.76
N LEU A 132 -2.46 -6.50 -15.77
CA LEU A 132 -1.89 -5.99 -17.00
C LEU A 132 -1.18 -7.20 -17.62
N LYS A 133 -1.58 -7.62 -18.82
CA LYS A 133 -1.03 -8.82 -19.47
C LYS A 133 0.49 -8.78 -19.36
N LYS A 134 1.06 -9.69 -18.58
CA LYS A 134 2.49 -10.02 -18.66
C LYS A 134 2.73 -10.34 -20.14
N PRO A 135 3.65 -9.67 -20.85
CA PRO A 135 4.10 -10.19 -22.13
C PRO A 135 4.77 -11.54 -21.84
N GLU A 136 3.97 -12.58 -21.98
CA GLU A 136 4.36 -13.96 -22.23
C GLU A 136 5.40 -13.92 -23.36
N GLY A 137 6.68 -13.97 -23.01
CA GLY A 137 7.78 -13.75 -23.95
C GLY A 137 9.19 -13.66 -23.35
N SER A 138 9.40 -14.06 -22.09
CA SER A 138 10.75 -14.10 -21.50
C SER A 138 10.94 -15.28 -20.53
N LEU A 139 10.36 -16.44 -20.86
CA LEU A 139 10.66 -17.70 -20.17
C LEU A 139 11.49 -18.70 -21.00
N ASP A 140 11.91 -18.35 -22.22
CA ASP A 140 12.60 -19.30 -23.11
C ASP A 140 14.06 -18.97 -23.47
N GLN A 141 14.63 -17.85 -23.03
CA GLN A 141 15.99 -17.46 -23.47
C GLN A 141 17.15 -17.92 -22.58
N ILE A 142 16.91 -18.60 -21.46
CA ILE A 142 18.01 -19.12 -20.61
C ILE A 142 18.30 -20.61 -20.87
N LYS A 143 17.47 -21.31 -21.67
CA LYS A 143 17.70 -22.75 -21.96
C LYS A 143 18.50 -23.02 -23.25
N LYS A 144 19.07 -21.98 -23.89
CA LYS A 144 19.80 -22.12 -25.17
C LYS A 144 21.19 -21.48 -25.18
N THR A 145 21.92 -21.58 -24.06
CA THR A 145 23.34 -21.17 -24.01
C THR A 145 24.16 -22.10 -23.11
N GLU A 146 23.96 -23.43 -23.18
CA GLU A 146 24.98 -24.41 -22.75
C GLU A 146 24.93 -25.63 -23.69
N GLU A 147 24.99 -25.36 -25.00
CA GLU A 147 25.38 -26.36 -26.00
C GLU A 147 26.51 -25.74 -26.83
N SER A 148 27.72 -25.67 -26.25
CA SER A 148 28.96 -25.59 -27.02
C SER A 148 30.17 -25.73 -26.09
N THR A 149 30.69 -26.94 -25.91
CA THR A 149 32.05 -27.29 -26.37
C THR A 149 32.37 -28.77 -26.14
N PRO A 150 33.25 -29.36 -26.98
CA PRO A 150 33.30 -30.80 -27.24
C PRO A 150 34.43 -31.54 -26.51
N ASN A 151 34.22 -32.87 -26.49
CA ASN A 151 35.16 -34.00 -26.42
C ASN A 151 35.83 -34.42 -25.09
N PRO A 152 35.76 -35.73 -24.75
CA PRO A 152 36.49 -36.35 -23.67
C PRO A 152 37.89 -36.78 -24.14
N ASP A 153 38.93 -36.35 -23.45
CA ASP A 153 40.24 -37.00 -23.56
C ASP A 153 40.43 -37.99 -22.42
N VAL A 154 40.78 -39.19 -22.86
CA VAL A 154 40.94 -40.42 -22.10
C VAL A 154 42.38 -40.47 -21.64
N GLN A 155 42.64 -40.70 -20.35
CA GLN A 155 43.78 -41.52 -19.93
C GLN A 155 43.72 -41.89 -18.45
N ALA A 156 43.41 -43.16 -18.23
CA ALA A 156 43.79 -43.91 -17.04
C ALA A 156 44.91 -44.87 -17.47
N ALA A 157 46.07 -44.79 -16.82
CA ALA A 157 47.03 -45.85 -16.50
C ALA A 157 48.33 -45.20 -15.99
#